data_AF-A0A3M2X8K6-F1
#
_entry.id   AF-A0A3M2X8K6-F1
#
_cell.length_a   1.000
_cell.length_b   1.000
_cell.length_c   1.000
_cell.angle_alpha   90.00
_cell.angle_beta   90.00
_cell.angle_gamma   90.00
#
_symmetry.space_group_name_H-M   'P 1'
#
loop_
_entity.id
_entity.type
_entity.pdbx_description
1 polymer ?
#
loop_
_entity_poly.entity_id
_entity_poly.type
_entity_poly.pdbx_seq_one_letter_code
_entity_poly.pdbx_strand_id
1 'polypeptide(L)'
;SVAPFDLSSGPLIRGRLVQLSETEHVLLVTQHHIVSDGWSTGVLLQEIGTLYRAFSQGLADPLPALAFQYADYAASQRQWLQGETLQTQVDFWRQHLSGAPALLELPTDHRRPPLRSYAGGRVSLALGPALTAGLRQLGQRHGATL
;
A
#
# COMPACT_ATOMS: atom_id res chain seq x y z
N SER A 1 -1.66 14.78 15.08
CA SER A 1 -1.03 14.01 16.17
C SER A 1 -0.69 12.63 15.66
N VAL A 2 0.57 12.19 15.82
CA VAL A 2 1.02 10.85 15.42
C VAL A 2 0.72 9.88 16.58
N ALA A 3 -0.55 9.78 16.98
CA ALA A 3 -0.94 8.77 17.97
C ALA A 3 -1.03 7.41 17.25
N PRO A 4 -0.51 6.32 17.82
CA PRO A 4 -0.73 4.98 17.27
C PRO A 4 -2.23 4.66 17.14
N PHE A 5 -2.55 3.74 16.24
CA PHE A 5 -3.89 3.17 16.18
C PHE A 5 -3.97 1.96 17.12
N ASP A 6 -5.07 1.84 17.86
CA ASP A 6 -5.44 0.58 18.50
C ASP A 6 -6.15 -0.30 17.46
N LEU A 7 -5.53 -1.42 17.08
CA LEU A 7 -6.07 -2.32 16.06
C LEU A 7 -7.32 -3.07 16.51
N SER A 8 -7.59 -3.12 17.81
CA SER A 8 -8.79 -3.74 18.36
C SER A 8 -10.01 -2.82 18.30
N SER A 9 -9.81 -1.52 18.11
CA SER A 9 -10.87 -0.51 18.09
C SER A 9 -10.79 0.38 16.85
N GLY A 10 -11.79 0.30 15.98
CA GLY A 10 -11.92 1.19 14.83
C GLY A 10 -12.40 2.61 15.20
N PRO A 11 -12.29 3.59 14.27
CA PRO A 11 -11.77 3.44 12.90
C PRO A 11 -10.24 3.54 12.80
N LEU A 12 -9.65 2.75 11.88
CA LEU A 12 -8.19 2.74 11.60
C LEU A 12 -7.77 3.80 10.57
N ILE A 13 -8.57 4.85 10.44
CA ILE A 13 -8.38 6.00 9.57
C ILE A 13 -8.73 7.28 10.35
N ARG A 14 -7.96 8.35 10.13
CA ARG A 14 -8.17 9.67 10.72
C ARG A 14 -8.03 10.75 9.65
N GLY A 15 -9.02 11.62 9.57
CA GLY A 15 -8.98 12.85 8.79
C GLY A 15 -8.77 14.08 9.68
N ARG A 16 -7.97 15.05 9.21
CA ARG A 16 -7.84 16.38 9.79
C ARG A 16 -7.78 17.41 8.67
N LEU A 17 -8.64 18.42 8.72
CA LEU A 17 -8.53 19.57 7.85
C LEU A 17 -7.82 20.68 8.62
N VAL A 18 -6.72 21.17 8.08
CA VAL A 18 -5.97 22.31 8.61
C VAL A 18 -6.24 23.48 7.68
N GLN A 19 -6.87 24.51 8.22
CA GLN A 19 -7.07 25.77 7.51
C GLN A 19 -5.82 26.63 7.68
N LEU A 20 -5.18 27.00 6.57
CA LEU A 20 -4.02 27.89 6.56
C LEU A 20 -4.46 29.35 6.30
N SER A 21 -5.50 29.53 5.48
CA SER A 21 -6.16 30.81 5.23
C SER A 21 -7.61 30.60 4.78
N GLU A 22 -8.32 31.64 4.36
CA GLU A 22 -9.67 31.52 3.81
C GLU A 22 -9.72 30.67 2.53
N THR A 23 -8.65 30.65 1.74
CA THR A 23 -8.60 29.95 0.44
C THR A 23 -7.61 28.79 0.41
N GLU A 24 -6.86 28.57 1.50
CA GLU A 24 -5.81 27.55 1.56
C GLU A 24 -6.07 26.58 2.72
N HIS A 25 -6.15 25.29 2.37
CA HIS A 25 -6.44 24.21 3.31
C HIS A 25 -5.58 22.99 3.02
N VAL A 26 -5.21 22.26 4.06
CA VAL A 26 -4.49 20.99 3.98
C VAL A 26 -5.35 19.89 4.60
N LEU A 27 -5.73 18.90 3.81
CA LEU A 27 -6.38 17.68 4.30
C LEU A 27 -5.30 16.64 4.62
N LEU A 28 -5.17 16.30 5.90
CA LEU A 28 -4.35 15.18 6.35
C LEU A 28 -5.22 13.96 6.54
N VAL A 29 -4.93 12.90 5.78
CA VAL A 29 -5.52 11.57 5.97
C VAL A 29 -4.43 10.61 6.42
N THR A 30 -4.63 9.97 7.56
CA THR A 30 -3.72 8.96 8.11
C THR A 30 -4.49 7.67 8.27
N GLN A 31 -3.94 6.57 7.76
CA GLN A 31 -4.56 5.24 7.78
C GLN A 31 -3.55 4.19 8.22
N HIS A 32 -4.02 3.15 8.91
CA HIS A 32 -3.19 2.00 9.21
C HIS A 32 -3.06 1.10 7.97
N HIS A 33 -1.86 0.61 7.68
CA HIS A 33 -1.59 -0.19 6.47
C HIS A 33 -2.31 -1.56 6.43
N ILE A 34 -2.95 -1.96 7.54
CA ILE A 34 -3.78 -3.17 7.60
C ILE A 34 -5.11 -3.02 6.85
N VAL A 35 -5.60 -1.77 6.66
CA VAL A 35 -6.87 -1.49 5.96
C VAL A 35 -6.66 -0.85 4.59
N SER A 36 -5.41 -0.73 4.13
CA SER A 36 -5.10 0.00 2.90
C SER A 36 -3.73 -0.36 2.34
N ASP A 37 -3.59 -0.23 1.02
CA ASP A 37 -2.37 -0.36 0.26
C ASP A 37 -2.18 0.84 -0.71
N GLY A 38 -1.17 0.75 -1.57
CA GLY A 38 -0.87 1.80 -2.55
C GLY A 38 -1.98 1.99 -3.58
N TRP A 39 -2.71 0.92 -3.93
CA TRP A 39 -3.82 0.98 -4.87
C TRP A 39 -5.05 1.61 -4.23
N SER A 40 -5.46 1.12 -3.05
CA SER A 40 -6.65 1.64 -2.34
C SER A 40 -6.50 3.10 -1.95
N THR A 41 -5.27 3.57 -1.71
CA THR A 41 -5.02 5.01 -1.48
C THR A 41 -5.38 5.87 -2.70
N GLY A 42 -5.09 5.38 -3.92
CA GLY A 42 -5.48 6.07 -5.15
C GLY A 42 -7.00 6.13 -5.33
N VAL A 43 -7.69 5.02 -5.05
CA VAL A 43 -9.17 4.94 -5.08
C VAL A 43 -9.78 5.92 -4.08
N LEU A 44 -9.32 5.90 -2.82
CA LEU A 44 -9.82 6.79 -1.78
C LEU A 44 -9.72 8.27 -2.16
N LEU A 45 -8.57 8.70 -2.70
CA LEU A 45 -8.37 10.09 -3.12
C LEU A 45 -9.30 10.48 -4.28
N GLN A 46 -9.51 9.57 -5.23
CA GLN A 46 -10.42 9.79 -6.34
C GLN A 46 -11.88 9.89 -5.86
N GLU A 47 -12.32 8.99 -4.98
CA GLU A 47 -13.67 8.99 -4.41
C GLU A 47 -13.94 10.23 -3.56
N ILE A 48 -12.98 10.66 -2.73
CA ILE A 48 -13.08 11.92 -1.99
C ILE A 48 -13.29 13.10 -2.95
N GLY A 49 -12.54 13.16 -4.05
CA GLY A 49 -12.70 14.22 -5.05
C GLY A 49 -14.06 14.21 -5.73
N THR A 50 -14.60 13.03 -6.01
CA THR A 50 -15.93 12.85 -6.61
C THR A 50 -17.05 13.25 -5.64
N LEU A 51 -17.00 12.75 -4.39
CA LEU A 51 -17.97 13.06 -3.35
C LEU A 51 -17.96 14.55 -3.01
N TYR A 52 -16.76 15.14 -2.85
CA TYR A 52 -16.62 16.57 -2.57
C TYR A 52 -17.29 17.42 -3.66
N ARG A 53 -17.05 17.08 -4.94
CA ARG A 53 -17.66 17.82 -6.06
C ARG A 53 -19.18 17.72 -6.04
N ALA A 54 -19.73 16.51 -5.87
CA ALA A 54 -21.18 16.31 -5.84
C ALA A 54 -21.83 17.06 -4.67
N PHE A 55 -21.30 16.86 -3.45
CA PHE A 55 -21.86 17.47 -2.25
C PHE A 55 -21.70 18.99 -2.22
N SER A 56 -20.62 19.55 -2.79
CA SER A 56 -20.45 21.01 -2.91
C SER A 56 -21.52 21.68 -3.79
N GLN A 57 -22.19 20.91 -4.64
CA GLN A 57 -23.27 21.36 -5.52
C GLN A 57 -24.66 20.95 -5.01
N GLY A 58 -24.75 20.34 -3.81
CA GLY A 58 -26.00 19.83 -3.27
C GLY A 58 -26.55 18.59 -4.00
N LEU A 59 -25.70 17.90 -4.78
CA LEU A 59 -26.07 16.66 -5.46
C LEU A 59 -25.95 15.46 -4.51
N ALA A 60 -26.64 14.36 -4.83
CA ALA A 60 -26.54 13.10 -4.11
C ALA A 60 -25.19 12.39 -4.35
N ASP A 61 -24.93 11.32 -3.59
CA ASP A 61 -23.78 10.45 -3.77
C ASP A 61 -23.79 9.82 -5.18
N PRO A 62 -22.80 10.11 -6.04
CA PRO A 62 -22.73 9.57 -7.39
C PRO A 62 -21.96 8.24 -7.48
N LEU A 63 -21.37 7.76 -6.37
CA LEU A 63 -20.57 6.54 -6.39
C LEU A 63 -21.49 5.31 -6.45
N PRO A 64 -21.14 4.30 -7.26
CA PRO A 64 -21.88 3.04 -7.26
C PRO A 64 -21.67 2.32 -5.93
N ALA A 65 -22.71 1.63 -5.45
CA ALA A 65 -22.56 0.74 -4.32
C ALA A 65 -21.51 -0.35 -4.62
N LEU A 66 -20.63 -0.61 -3.66
CA LEU A 66 -19.66 -1.70 -3.77
C LEU A 66 -20.39 -3.04 -3.81
N ALA A 67 -20.30 -3.72 -4.95
CA ALA A 67 -20.85 -5.06 -5.12
C ALA A 67 -20.08 -6.14 -4.34
N PHE A 68 -18.85 -5.82 -3.91
CA PHE A 68 -17.94 -6.75 -3.24
C PHE A 68 -17.15 -6.02 -2.16
N GLN A 69 -17.29 -6.47 -0.90
CA GLN A 69 -16.62 -5.89 0.25
C GLN A 69 -15.33 -6.64 0.57
N TYR A 70 -14.45 -6.01 1.36
CA TYR A 70 -13.20 -6.67 1.78
C TYR A 70 -13.45 -7.94 2.62
N ALA A 71 -14.55 -7.99 3.37
CA ALA A 71 -14.95 -9.20 4.11
C ALA A 71 -15.25 -10.37 3.15
N ASP A 72 -15.89 -10.09 2.02
CA ASP A 72 -16.18 -11.08 0.98
C ASP A 72 -14.88 -11.56 0.32
N TYR A 73 -13.94 -10.64 0.07
CA TYR A 73 -12.59 -10.97 -0.39
C TYR A 73 -11.88 -11.94 0.57
N ALA A 74 -11.85 -11.62 1.86
CA ALA A 74 -11.18 -12.43 2.88
C ALA A 74 -11.81 -13.83 3.00
N ALA A 75 -13.14 -13.92 2.97
CA ALA A 75 -13.85 -15.20 2.97
C ALA A 75 -13.53 -16.02 1.71
N SER A 76 -13.56 -15.39 0.53
CA SER A 76 -13.25 -16.03 -0.75
C SER A 76 -11.81 -16.51 -0.83
N GLN A 77 -10.85 -15.70 -0.36
CA GLN A 77 -9.43 -16.09 -0.28
C GLN A 77 -9.24 -17.31 0.63
N ARG A 78 -9.89 -17.31 1.79
CA ARG A 78 -9.81 -18.44 2.73
C ARG A 78 -10.39 -19.71 2.13
N GLN A 79 -11.46 -19.62 1.35
CA GLN A 79 -12.06 -20.77 0.68
C GLN A 79 -11.19 -21.29 -0.47
N TRP A 80 -10.59 -20.37 -1.24
CA TRP A 80 -9.72 -20.72 -2.37
C TRP A 80 -8.39 -21.36 -1.94
N LEU A 81 -7.76 -20.84 -0.87
CA LEU A 81 -6.50 -21.36 -0.32
C LEU A 81 -6.72 -22.57 0.60
N GLN A 82 -7.31 -23.65 0.06
CA GLN A 82 -7.51 -24.90 0.78
C GLN A 82 -7.11 -26.10 -0.07
N GLY A 83 -6.92 -27.25 0.59
CA GLY A 83 -6.65 -28.54 -0.07
C GLY A 83 -5.43 -28.49 -0.98
N GLU A 84 -5.59 -29.02 -2.20
CA GLU A 84 -4.53 -29.14 -3.20
C GLU A 84 -3.92 -27.81 -3.63
N THR A 85 -4.73 -26.74 -3.75
CA THR A 85 -4.26 -25.40 -4.10
C THR A 85 -3.27 -24.89 -3.07
N LEU A 86 -3.62 -25.00 -1.78
CA LEU A 86 -2.75 -24.58 -0.69
C LEU A 86 -1.46 -25.42 -0.67
N GLN A 87 -1.59 -26.74 -0.82
CA GLN A 87 -0.45 -27.66 -0.80
C GLN A 87 0.54 -27.35 -1.95
N THR A 88 0.02 -27.15 -3.16
CA THR A 88 0.83 -26.80 -4.34
C THR A 88 1.61 -25.50 -4.13
N GLN A 89 0.96 -24.46 -3.60
CA GLN A 89 1.61 -23.18 -3.31
C GLN A 89 2.71 -23.35 -2.25
N VAL A 90 2.42 -24.08 -1.17
CA VAL A 90 3.37 -24.32 -0.08
C VAL A 90 4.59 -25.11 -0.57
N ASP A 91 4.38 -26.18 -1.34
CA ASP A 91 5.48 -27.02 -1.82
C ASP A 91 6.37 -26.27 -2.81
N PHE A 92 5.77 -25.48 -3.70
CA PHE A 92 6.51 -24.59 -4.58
C PHE A 92 7.43 -23.65 -3.78
N TRP A 93 6.91 -22.93 -2.79
CA TRP A 93 7.71 -21.97 -2.03
C TRP A 93 8.76 -22.64 -1.15
N ARG A 94 8.47 -23.81 -0.58
CA ARG A 94 9.46 -24.60 0.17
C ARG A 94 10.63 -25.01 -0.71
N GLN A 95 10.35 -25.50 -1.91
CA GLN A 95 11.38 -25.90 -2.86
C GLN A 95 12.15 -24.68 -3.37
N HIS A 96 11.46 -23.62 -3.75
CA HIS A 96 12.07 -22.42 -4.34
C HIS A 96 12.96 -21.65 -3.35
N LEU A 97 12.58 -21.63 -2.07
CA LEU A 97 13.35 -20.97 -1.01
C LEU A 97 14.31 -21.93 -0.28
N SER A 98 14.44 -23.17 -0.76
CA SER A 98 15.37 -24.14 -0.19
C SER A 98 16.80 -23.62 -0.32
N GLY A 99 17.51 -23.52 0.81
CA GLY A 99 18.88 -23.00 0.85
C GLY A 99 18.99 -21.47 0.76
N ALA A 100 17.87 -20.74 0.70
CA ALA A 100 17.91 -19.28 0.77
C ALA A 100 18.48 -18.81 2.13
N PRO A 101 19.33 -17.78 2.16
CA PRO A 101 19.88 -17.28 3.41
C PRO A 101 18.75 -16.71 4.28
N ALA A 102 18.73 -17.09 5.56
CA ALA A 102 17.75 -16.56 6.52
C ALA A 102 17.91 -15.05 6.76
N LEU A 103 19.10 -14.51 6.49
CA LEU A 103 19.42 -13.09 6.63
C LEU A 103 20.41 -12.68 5.54
N LEU A 104 20.15 -11.55 4.89
CA LEU A 104 21.11 -10.90 3.99
C LEU A 104 22.16 -10.15 4.81
N GLU A 105 23.44 -10.42 4.54
CA GLU A 105 24.56 -9.65 5.09
C GLU A 105 24.77 -8.39 4.25
N LEU A 106 24.20 -7.28 4.72
CA LEU A 106 24.40 -5.96 4.13
C LEU A 106 25.54 -5.24 4.86
N PRO A 107 26.28 -4.33 4.18
CA PRO A 107 27.32 -3.52 4.79
C PRO A 107 26.69 -2.43 5.68
N THR A 108 26.22 -2.83 6.86
CA THR A 108 25.56 -1.95 7.82
C THR A 108 26.56 -1.27 8.73
N ASP A 109 26.35 0.02 9.00
CA ASP A 109 27.19 0.81 9.91
C ASP A 109 27.09 0.35 11.38
N HIS A 110 25.97 -0.30 11.74
CA HIS A 110 25.66 -0.73 13.09
C HIS A 110 25.10 -2.15 13.12
N ARG A 111 25.40 -2.88 14.21
CA ARG A 111 24.80 -4.20 14.47
C ARG A 111 23.29 -4.07 14.66
N ARG A 112 22.55 -5.07 14.19
CA ARG A 112 21.09 -5.13 14.37
C ARG A 112 20.74 -5.21 15.87
N PRO A 113 19.96 -4.26 16.41
CA PRO A 113 19.52 -4.31 17.80
C PRO A 113 18.40 -5.37 17.99
N PRO A 114 18.24 -5.92 19.21
CA PRO A 114 17.16 -6.86 19.52
C PRO A 114 15.77 -6.20 19.45
N LEU A 115 15.69 -4.90 19.75
CA LEU A 115 14.48 -4.09 19.62
C LEU A 115 14.63 -3.11 18.47
N ARG A 116 13.68 -3.14 17.53
CA ARG A 116 13.65 -2.21 16.39
C ARG A 116 13.02 -0.89 16.82
N SER A 117 13.66 0.22 16.51
CA SER A 117 13.13 1.57 16.77
C SER A 117 12.10 2.03 15.74
N TYR A 118 12.04 1.36 14.57
CA TYR A 118 11.27 1.77 13.39
C TYR A 118 11.58 3.16 12.83
N ALA A 119 12.56 3.88 13.40
CA ALA A 119 13.07 5.11 12.85
C ALA A 119 13.80 4.82 11.54
N GLY A 120 13.43 5.54 10.48
CA GLY A 120 14.01 5.39 9.15
C GLY A 120 14.37 6.74 8.54
N GLY A 121 15.38 6.73 7.67
CA GLY A 121 15.73 7.86 6.80
C GLY A 121 15.30 7.61 5.36
N ARG A 122 15.33 8.65 4.53
CA ARG A 122 15.06 8.55 3.08
C ARG A 122 16.14 9.29 2.30
N VAL A 123 16.67 8.62 1.28
CA VAL A 123 17.51 9.23 0.25
C VAL A 123 16.72 9.14 -1.06
N SER A 124 16.50 10.28 -1.71
CA SER A 124 15.77 10.33 -2.98
C SER A 124 16.75 10.31 -4.15
N LEU A 125 16.51 9.43 -5.11
CA LEU A 125 17.25 9.33 -6.37
C LEU A 125 16.25 9.38 -7.53
N ALA A 126 16.56 10.14 -8.58
CA ALA A 126 15.77 10.19 -9.81
C ALA A 126 16.63 9.70 -10.98
N LEU A 127 16.10 8.76 -11.77
CA LEU A 127 16.72 8.30 -13.01
C LEU A 127 16.32 9.23 -14.15
N GLY A 128 17.31 9.76 -14.88
CA GLY A 128 17.04 10.68 -15.99
C GLY A 128 16.21 10.03 -17.12
N PRO A 129 15.53 10.83 -17.97
CA PRO A 129 14.67 10.31 -19.04
C PRO A 129 15.40 9.37 -20.00
N ALA A 130 16.63 9.71 -20.40
CA ALA A 130 17.44 8.89 -21.29
C ALA A 130 17.78 7.52 -20.69
N LEU A 131 18.20 7.49 -19.42
CA LEU A 131 18.49 6.25 -18.71
C LEU A 131 17.24 5.38 -18.55
N THR A 132 16.12 6.00 -18.19
CA THR A 132 14.82 5.30 -18.05
C THR A 132 14.37 4.69 -19.38
N ALA A 133 14.50 5.42 -20.48
CA ALA A 133 14.19 4.92 -21.81
C ALA A 133 15.08 3.73 -22.20
N GLY A 134 16.39 3.83 -21.93
CA GLY A 134 17.34 2.74 -22.17
C GLY A 134 17.01 1.48 -21.38
N LEU A 135 16.63 1.61 -20.11
CA LEU A 135 16.23 0.47 -19.27
C LEU A 135 14.93 -0.18 -19.78
N ARG A 136 13.95 0.60 -20.23
CA ARG A 136 12.72 0.06 -20.83
C ARG A 136 13.01 -0.75 -22.10
N GLN A 137 13.84 -0.21 -22.98
CA GLN A 137 14.25 -0.91 -24.20
C GLN A 137 15.03 -2.20 -23.88
N LEU A 138 15.89 -2.17 -22.86
CA LEU A 138 16.61 -3.37 -22.41
C LEU A 138 15.63 -4.44 -21.92
N GLY A 139 14.67 -4.09 -21.06
CA GLY A 139 13.65 -5.02 -20.58
C GLY A 139 12.88 -5.67 -21.74
N GLN A 140 12.37 -4.85 -22.67
CA GLN A 140 11.64 -5.34 -23.84
C GLN A 140 12.45 -6.33 -24.69
N ARG A 141 13.72 -6.04 -24.95
CA ARG A 141 14.60 -6.92 -25.72
C ARG A 141 14.82 -8.29 -25.06
N HIS A 142 14.73 -8.35 -23.73
CA HIS A 142 14.91 -9.59 -22.96
C HIS A 142 13.60 -10.20 -22.44
N GLY A 143 12.44 -9.71 -22.90
CA GLY A 143 11.14 -10.20 -22.44
C GLY A 143 10.86 -9.92 -20.96
N ALA A 144 11.52 -8.91 -20.40
CA ALA A 144 11.35 -8.46 -19.02
C ALA A 144 10.66 -7.09 -18.96
N THR A 145 10.12 -6.73 -17.80
CA THR A 145 9.51 -5.43 -17.53
C THR A 145 10.41 -4.57 -16.63
N LEU A 146 10.31 -3.24 -16.76
CA LEU A 146 10.90 -2.29 -15.82
C LEU A 146 9.91 -1.95 -14.70
#